data_AF-A0A971V7V4-F1
#
_entry.id   AF-A0A971V7V4-F1
#
_cell.length_a   1.000
_cell.length_b   1.000
_cell.length_c   1.000
_cell.angle_alpha   90.00
_cell.angle_beta   90.00
_cell.angle_gamma   90.00
#
_symmetry.space_group_name_H-M   'P 1'
#
loop_
_entity.id
_entity.type
_entity.pdbx_description
1 polymer ?
#
loop_
_entity_poly.entity_id
_entity_poly.type
_entity_poly.pdbx_seq_one_letter_code
_entity_poly.pdbx_strand_id
1 'polypeptide(L)' 'MECIQCQNCKSGQSMYYCAARDEFVIDNSRMAVVEKTRSGWKKGDPKYEMHRRKNRKELDIE' A
#
# COMPACT_ATOMS: atom_id res chain seq x y z
N MET A 1 -17.51 -25.01 14.07
CA MET A 1 -17.19 -25.12 12.63
C MET A 1 -15.96 -25.99 12.49
N GLU A 2 -16.02 -27.03 11.66
CA GLU A 2 -14.93 -28.01 11.51
C GLU A 2 -13.82 -27.49 10.59
N CYS A 3 -12.57 -27.65 11.01
CA CYS A 3 -11.43 -27.32 10.18
C CYS A 3 -11.20 -28.41 9.15
N ILE A 4 -11.31 -28.08 7.86
CA ILE A 4 -11.08 -29.02 6.74
C ILE A 4 -9.60 -29.25 6.40
N GLN A 5 -8.68 -28.78 7.25
CA GLN A 5 -7.23 -28.98 7.10
C GLN A 5 -6.63 -28.54 5.75
N CYS A 6 -7.20 -27.51 5.11
CA CYS A 6 -6.72 -26.96 3.83
C CYS A 6 -5.30 -26.35 3.86
N GLN A 7 -4.67 -26.24 5.03
CA GLN A 7 -3.32 -25.71 5.26
C GLN A 7 -3.08 -24.25 4.82
N ASN A 8 -4.11 -23.50 4.40
CA ASN A 8 -3.99 -22.10 4.00
C ASN A 8 -3.34 -21.21 5.08
N CYS A 9 -3.65 -21.47 6.36
CA CYS A 9 -3.06 -20.77 7.50
C CYS A 9 -1.54 -21.02 7.66
N LYS A 10 -0.98 -22.07 7.06
CA LYS A 10 0.45 -22.43 7.13
C LYS A 10 1.25 -22.02 5.89
N SER A 11 0.59 -21.44 4.89
CA SER A 11 1.24 -21.00 3.63
C SER A 11 2.25 -19.86 3.80
N GLY A 12 2.30 -19.22 4.97
CA GLY A 12 3.15 -18.05 5.23
C GLY A 12 2.60 -16.74 4.68
N GLN A 13 1.46 -16.76 3.98
CA GLN A 13 0.79 -15.54 3.52
C GLN A 13 0.18 -14.79 4.71
N SER A 14 0.19 -13.46 4.63
CA SER A 14 -0.42 -12.54 5.61
C SER A 14 -1.94 -12.43 5.46
N MET A 15 -2.48 -12.85 4.32
CA MET A 15 -3.91 -12.92 4.05
C MET A 15 -4.21 -14.26 3.39
N TYR A 16 -5.22 -14.98 3.88
CA TYR A 16 -5.61 -16.28 3.32
C TYR A 16 -7.10 -16.53 3.51
N TYR A 17 -7.71 -17.31 2.63
CA TYR A 17 -9.12 -17.68 2.74
C TYR A 17 -9.31 -18.89 3.68
N CYS A 18 -10.23 -18.80 4.63
CA CYS A 18 -10.58 -19.87 5.55
C CYS A 18 -11.98 -20.41 5.23
N ALA A 19 -12.06 -21.55 4.53
CA ALA A 19 -13.34 -22.18 4.18
C ALA A 19 -14.20 -22.56 5.40
N ALA A 20 -13.57 -22.87 6.55
CA ALA A 20 -14.30 -23.15 7.78
C ALA A 20 -14.97 -21.91 8.39
N ARG A 21 -14.58 -20.70 7.96
CA ARG A 21 -15.15 -19.42 8.39
C ARG A 21 -15.84 -18.65 7.25
N ASP A 22 -15.73 -19.17 6.02
CA ASP A 22 -16.19 -18.53 4.79
C ASP A 22 -15.72 -17.06 4.64
N GLU A 23 -14.49 -16.77 5.06
CA GLU A 23 -13.95 -15.40 5.06
C GLU A 23 -12.45 -15.37 4.73
N PHE A 24 -11.96 -14.18 4.35
CA PHE A 24 -10.53 -13.90 4.29
C PHE A 24 -10.01 -13.52 5.68
N VAL A 25 -9.05 -14.29 6.18
CA VAL A 25 -8.36 -14.05 7.44
C VAL A 25 -7.08 -13.27 7.16
N ILE A 26 -6.89 -12.18 7.89
CA ILE A 26 -5.68 -11.36 7.86
C ILE A 26 -4.87 -11.67 9.12
N ASP A 27 -3.66 -12.21 8.95
CA ASP A 27 -2.73 -12.51 10.02
C ASP A 27 -1.80 -11.31 10.28
N ASN A 28 -2.18 -10.51 11.27
CA ASN A 28 -1.42 -9.33 11.69
C ASN A 28 0.02 -9.66 12.12
N SER A 29 0.30 -10.89 12.59
CA SER A 29 1.66 -11.28 12.99
C SER A 29 2.62 -11.41 11.80
N ARG A 30 2.09 -11.64 10.60
CA ARG A 30 2.83 -11.77 9.34
C ARG A 30 2.81 -10.50 8.50
N MET A 31 2.08 -9.47 8.93
CA MET A 31 2.06 -8.19 8.24
C MET A 31 3.32 -7.41 8.60
N ALA A 32 4.27 -7.33 7.67
CA ALA A 32 5.32 -6.34 7.76
C ALA A 32 4.70 -4.95 7.54
N VAL A 33 4.77 -4.09 8.56
CA VAL A 33 4.46 -2.67 8.40
C VAL A 33 5.58 -2.06 7.57
N VAL A 34 5.39 -2.04 6.26
CA VAL A 34 6.28 -1.32 5.35
C VAL A 34 5.92 0.16 5.47
N GLU A 35 6.77 0.92 6.15
CA GLU A 35 6.66 2.36 6.18
C GLU A 35 6.76 2.86 4.74
N LYS A 36 5.65 3.39 4.21
CA LYS A 36 5.62 3.95 2.86
C LYS A 36 6.52 5.18 2.87
N THR A 37 7.76 5.03 2.42
CA THR A 37 8.61 6.15 2.06
C THR A 37 7.90 6.89 0.92
N ARG A 38 7.17 7.94 1.30
CA ARG A 38 6.64 8.90 0.35
C ARG A 38 7.82 9.68 -0.21
N SER A 39 8.48 9.13 -1.23
CA SER A 39 9.03 10.02 -2.25
C SER A 39 7.81 10.70 -2.85
N GLY A 40 7.45 11.86 -2.29
CA GLY A 40 6.25 12.60 -2.72
C GLY A 40 6.31 12.69 -4.23
N TRP A 41 5.28 12.16 -4.90
CA TRP A 41 5.25 12.04 -6.36
C TRP A 41 5.78 13.32 -7.01
N LYS A 42 6.96 13.21 -7.63
CA LYS A 42 7.70 14.27 -8.32
C LYS A 42 8.05 15.53 -7.49
N LYS A 43 7.76 15.56 -6.18
CA LYS A 43 8.05 16.68 -5.29
C LYS A 43 9.56 16.82 -5.13
N GLY A 44 10.12 17.93 -5.60
CA GLY A 44 11.56 18.16 -5.68
C GLY A 44 12.20 17.85 -7.04
N ASP A 45 11.48 17.24 -7.99
CA ASP A 45 11.95 17.17 -9.37
C ASP A 45 11.88 18.58 -10.01
N PRO A 46 12.99 19.12 -10.56
CA PRO A 46 13.02 20.49 -11.08
C PRO A 46 11.97 20.75 -12.18
N LYS A 47 11.72 19.77 -13.06
CA LYS A 47 10.73 19.92 -14.15
C LYS A 47 9.31 19.91 -13.60
N TYR A 48 9.03 19.06 -12.62
CA TYR A 48 7.73 19.04 -11.96
C TYR A 48 7.47 20.30 -11.14
N GLU A 49 8.46 20.79 -10.37
CA GLU A 49 8.31 22.01 -9.58
C GLU A 49 8.11 23.24 -10.48
N MET A 50 8.82 23.34 -11.60
CA MET A 50 8.58 24.40 -12.60
C MET A 50 7.15 24.35 -13.15
N HIS A 51 6.67 23.16 -13.52
CA HIS A 51 5.30 22.99 -14.01
C HIS A 51 4.27 23.33 -12.92
N ARG A 52 4.49 22.87 -11.67
CA ARG A 52 3.64 23.16 -10.51
C ARG A 52 3.56 24.67 -10.25
N ARG A 53 4.70 25.36 -10.22
CA ARG A 53 4.80 26.82 -9.99
C ARG A 53 4.11 27.60 -11.11
N LYS A 54 4.30 27.18 -12.38
CA LYS A 54 3.61 27.77 -13.53
C LYS A 54 2.09 27.64 -13.43
N ASN A 55 1.58 26.45 -13.11
CA ASN A 55 0.13 26.23 -12.96
C ASN A 55 -0.47 27.01 -11.79
N ARG A 56 0.30 27.19 -10.71
CA ARG A 56 -0.10 27.96 -9.53
C ARG A 56 0.11 29.47 -9.69
N LYS A 57 0.67 29.92 -10.82
CA LYS A 57 1.06 31.32 -11.06
C LYS A 57 1.97 31.88 -9.96
N GLU A 58 2.81 31.02 -9.39
CA GLU A 58 3.83 31.39 -8.39
C GLU A 58 5.08 32.03 -9.05
N LEU A 59 5.13 31.99 -10.39
CA LEU A 59 6.10 32.72 -11.20
C LEU A 59 5.31 33.82 -11.91
N ASP A 60 5.31 35.03 -11.36
CA ASP A 60 4.94 36.21 -12.13
C ASP A 60 6.00 36.37 -13.24
N ILE A 61 5.55 36.20 -14.48
CA ILE A 61 6.32 36.59 -15.65
C ILE A 61 5.89 38.01 -15.95
N GLU A 62 6.75 38.99 -15.67
CA GLU A 62 6.65 40.34 -16.24
C GLU A 62 6.69 40.31 -17.77
#